data_AF-A0A834ESP4-F1
#
_entry.id   AF-A0A834ESP4-F1
#
_cell.length_a   1.000
_cell.length_b   1.000
_cell.length_c   1.000
_cell.angle_alpha   90.00
_cell.angle_beta   90.00
_cell.angle_gamma   90.00
#
_symmetry.space_group_name_H-M   'P 1'
#
loop_
_entity.id
_entity.type
_entity.pdbx_description
1 polymer ?
#
loop_
_entity_poly.entity_id
_entity_poly.type
_entity_poly.pdbx_seq_one_letter_code
_entity_poly.pdbx_strand_id
1 'polypeptide(L)'
;MVSYQKKHDIKLFRPLILPLTQAPIFISFFIALREMANLPVPSLQTGGLWWFQDLTLSDPTYILPLVVTATMWGVLELGAETGVQSADLQWMRNVMRVMPLAVLPITVHFPSAVFVYWFSSNMFSLVQVACLRIPAVRTALKIPQRVVHDSSKLPPRENFLKSFRKGWKNAEITHQLQERERRMQNHLELAARGK
;
A
#
# COMPACT_ATOMS: atom_id res chain seq x y z
N MET A 1 4.10 -0.99 -22.62
CA MET A 1 3.91 -1.65 -21.30
C MET A 1 2.85 -2.74 -21.36
N VAL A 2 1.63 -2.44 -21.83
CA VAL A 2 0.53 -3.42 -21.90
C VAL A 2 0.83 -4.62 -22.80
N SER A 3 1.49 -4.40 -23.95
CA SER A 3 1.93 -5.48 -24.84
C SER A 3 2.94 -6.43 -24.19
N TYR A 4 3.88 -5.90 -23.41
CA TYR A 4 4.86 -6.68 -22.65
C TYR A 4 4.19 -7.48 -21.52
N GLN A 5 3.29 -6.85 -20.74
CA GLN A 5 2.55 -7.52 -19.67
C GLN A 5 1.68 -8.67 -20.19
N LYS A 6 1.00 -8.47 -21.33
CA LYS A 6 0.21 -9.53 -22.00
C LYS A 6 1.10 -10.67 -22.49
N LYS A 7 2.29 -10.37 -23.02
CA LYS A 7 3.25 -11.38 -23.50
C LYS A 7 3.84 -12.24 -22.39
N HIS A 8 3.89 -11.73 -21.16
CA HIS A 8 4.48 -12.41 -20.00
C HIS A 8 3.45 -12.82 -18.91
N ASP A 9 2.14 -12.85 -19.20
CA ASP A 9 1.04 -13.10 -18.25
C ASP A 9 1.13 -12.32 -16.92
N ILE A 10 1.65 -11.09 -16.98
CA ILE A 10 1.74 -10.22 -15.80
C ILE A 10 0.40 -9.50 -15.64
N LYS A 11 -0.46 -10.08 -14.82
CA LYS A 11 -1.78 -9.52 -14.51
C LYS A 11 -1.64 -8.34 -13.54
N LEU A 12 -1.99 -7.14 -14.01
CA LEU A 12 -1.96 -5.87 -13.25
C LEU A 12 -2.74 -5.92 -11.93
N PHE A 13 -3.78 -6.74 -11.84
CA PHE A 13 -4.61 -6.84 -10.64
C PHE A 13 -4.05 -7.77 -9.56
N ARG A 14 -3.14 -8.72 -9.90
CA ARG A 14 -2.63 -9.71 -8.93
C ARG A 14 -2.00 -9.04 -7.69
N PRO A 15 -1.20 -7.96 -7.82
CA PRO A 15 -0.67 -7.23 -6.67
C PRO A 15 -1.74 -6.49 -5.84
N LEU A 16 -2.90 -6.15 -6.42
CA LEU A 16 -3.99 -5.46 -5.73
C LEU A 16 -4.85 -6.39 -4.87
N ILE A 17 -4.78 -7.70 -5.10
CA ILE A 17 -5.56 -8.68 -4.33
C ILE A 17 -5.21 -8.61 -2.84
N LEU A 18 -3.92 -8.54 -2.50
CA LEU A 18 -3.49 -8.49 -1.09
C LEU A 18 -4.06 -7.27 -0.35
N PRO A 19 -3.88 -6.02 -0.82
CA PRO A 19 -4.49 -4.86 -0.18
C PRO A 19 -6.02 -4.93 -0.09
N LEU A 20 -6.69 -5.44 -1.14
CA LEU A 20 -8.15 -5.57 -1.17
C LEU A 20 -8.67 -6.60 -0.16
N THR A 21 -7.94 -7.70 0.06
CA THR A 21 -8.30 -8.69 1.08
C THR A 21 -7.96 -8.20 2.49
N GLN A 22 -6.89 -7.41 2.65
CA GLN A 22 -6.46 -6.90 3.95
C GLN A 22 -7.41 -5.82 4.50
N ALA A 23 -7.95 -4.95 3.63
CA ALA A 23 -8.76 -3.82 4.07
C ALA A 23 -10.02 -4.21 4.88
N PRO A 24 -10.85 -5.20 4.47
CA PRO A 24 -11.99 -5.66 5.27
C PRO A 24 -11.59 -6.19 6.65
N ILE A 25 -10.49 -6.94 6.74
CA ILE A 25 -9.97 -7.47 8.00
C ILE A 25 -9.59 -6.31 8.92
N PHE A 26 -8.81 -5.35 8.40
CA PHE A 26 -8.41 -4.18 9.16
C PHE A 26 -9.61 -3.37 9.68
N ILE A 27 -10.57 -3.07 8.81
CA ILE A 27 -11.78 -2.30 9.17
C ILE A 27 -12.59 -3.05 10.23
N SER A 28 -12.77 -4.36 10.07
CA SER A 28 -13.52 -5.19 11.03
C SER A 28 -12.89 -5.17 12.42
N PHE A 29 -11.57 -5.42 12.52
CA PHE A 29 -10.87 -5.41 13.80
C PHE A 29 -10.83 -4.01 14.43
N PHE A 30 -10.64 -2.97 13.62
CA PHE A 30 -10.66 -1.59 14.09
C PHE A 30 -12.01 -1.23 14.73
N ILE A 31 -13.12 -1.49 14.02
CA ILE A 31 -14.46 -1.23 14.54
C ILE A 31 -14.71 -2.08 15.79
N ALA A 32 -14.42 -3.38 15.75
CA ALA A 32 -14.65 -4.28 16.88
C ALA A 32 -13.90 -3.83 18.15
N LEU A 33 -12.59 -3.54 18.05
CA LEU A 33 -11.79 -3.10 19.20
C LEU A 33 -12.25 -1.76 19.75
N ARG A 34 -12.65 -0.84 18.87
CA ARG A 34 -13.18 0.47 19.28
C ARG A 34 -14.53 0.35 19.97
N GLU A 35 -15.43 -0.47 19.46
CA GLU A 35 -16.74 -0.72 20.10
C GLU A 35 -16.59 -1.46 21.43
N MET A 36 -15.68 -2.44 21.53
CA MET A 36 -15.39 -3.10 22.80
C MET A 36 -14.75 -2.17 23.84
N ALA A 37 -13.98 -1.17 23.41
CA ALA A 37 -13.49 -0.13 24.29
C ALA A 37 -14.60 0.85 24.72
N ASN A 38 -15.51 1.20 23.81
CA ASN A 38 -16.66 2.07 24.10
C ASN A 38 -17.71 1.43 25.02
N LEU A 39 -17.90 0.10 24.91
CA LEU A 39 -18.74 -0.71 25.79
C LEU A 39 -17.83 -1.47 26.77
N PRO A 40 -17.09 -0.74 27.62
CA PRO A 40 -15.81 -1.14 28.19
C PRO A 40 -15.81 -2.58 28.70
N VAL A 41 -15.37 -3.49 27.85
CA VAL A 41 -15.42 -4.92 28.13
C VAL A 41 -14.51 -5.19 29.33
N PRO A 42 -14.98 -5.90 30.38
CA PRO A 42 -14.21 -6.05 31.62
C PRO A 42 -12.80 -6.63 31.43
N SER A 43 -12.61 -7.52 30.45
CA SER A 43 -11.29 -8.10 30.14
C SER A 43 -10.32 -7.10 29.50
N LEU A 44 -10.82 -6.04 28.84
CA LEU A 44 -9.97 -4.98 28.28
C LEU A 44 -9.53 -3.98 29.36
N GLN A 45 -10.32 -3.80 30.41
CA GLN A 45 -9.99 -2.87 31.50
C GLN A 45 -8.78 -3.32 32.34
N THR A 46 -8.51 -4.63 32.36
CA THR A 46 -7.41 -5.22 33.15
C THR A 46 -6.38 -5.96 32.29
N GLY A 47 -6.60 -6.05 30.97
CA GLY A 47 -5.77 -6.83 30.05
C GLY A 47 -4.51 -6.13 29.54
N GLY A 48 -4.24 -4.91 29.99
CA GLY A 48 -3.09 -4.13 29.57
C GLY A 48 -1.78 -4.49 30.29
N LEU A 49 -0.71 -3.73 30.01
CA LEU A 49 0.65 -4.03 30.48
C LEU A 49 1.29 -2.79 31.11
N TRP A 50 1.92 -2.99 32.27
CA TRP A 50 2.74 -2.01 32.99
C TRP A 50 2.11 -0.60 33.09
N TRP A 51 2.39 0.29 32.15
CA TRP A 51 1.96 1.71 32.16
C TRP A 51 0.58 1.96 31.50
N PHE A 52 0.02 0.97 30.81
CA PHE A 52 -1.32 1.03 30.20
C PHE A 52 -2.12 -0.20 30.62
N GLN A 53 -2.71 -0.21 31.82
CA GLN A 53 -3.47 -1.37 32.31
C GLN A 53 -4.87 -1.47 31.70
N ASP A 54 -5.52 -0.32 31.50
CA ASP A 54 -6.82 -0.24 30.87
C ASP A 54 -6.69 -0.02 29.36
N LEU A 55 -7.06 -1.02 28.58
CA LEU A 55 -7.01 -0.97 27.11
C LEU A 55 -8.15 -0.16 26.51
N THR A 56 -9.20 0.13 27.28
CA THR A 56 -10.36 0.91 26.82
C THR A 56 -10.06 2.41 26.78
N LEU A 57 -9.06 2.85 27.54
CA LEU A 57 -8.63 4.25 27.61
C LEU A 57 -7.46 4.55 26.68
N SER A 58 -7.27 5.82 26.34
CA SER A 58 -6.07 6.30 25.64
C SER A 58 -4.84 6.20 26.54
N ASP A 59 -3.68 5.87 25.97
CA ASP A 59 -2.41 5.80 26.70
C ASP A 59 -2.06 7.18 27.31
N PRO A 60 -2.00 7.30 28.65
CA PRO A 60 -1.70 8.57 29.32
C PRO A 60 -0.25 9.05 29.10
N THR A 61 0.64 8.15 28.71
CA THR A 61 2.08 8.45 28.54
C THR A 61 2.47 8.71 27.08
N TYR A 62 1.57 8.45 26.14
CA TYR A 62 1.82 8.52 24.69
C TYR A 62 2.95 7.62 24.17
N ILE A 63 3.51 6.73 25.00
CA ILE A 63 4.60 5.83 24.64
C ILE A 63 4.11 4.82 23.60
N LEU A 64 2.94 4.23 23.83
CA LEU A 64 2.38 3.19 22.97
C LEU A 64 2.05 3.72 21.56
N PRO A 65 1.36 4.87 21.39
CA PRO A 65 1.20 5.49 20.07
C PRO A 65 2.51 5.77 19.34
N LEU A 66 3.53 6.27 20.04
CA LEU A 66 4.85 6.55 19.42
C LEU A 66 5.54 5.27 18.95
N VAL A 67 5.54 4.22 19.77
CA VAL A 67 6.11 2.91 19.41
C VAL A 67 5.37 2.31 18.22
N VAL A 68 4.04 2.37 18.20
CA VAL A 68 3.25 1.87 17.07
C VAL A 68 3.57 2.66 15.79
N THR A 69 3.65 3.97 15.87
CA THR A 69 4.02 4.80 14.72
C THR A 69 5.43 4.48 14.21
N ALA A 70 6.40 4.29 15.09
CA ALA A 70 7.76 3.90 14.72
C ALA A 70 7.79 2.52 14.02
N THR A 71 7.03 1.55 14.55
CA THR A 71 6.98 0.20 13.98
C THR A 71 6.24 0.18 12.65
N MET A 72 5.16 0.95 12.50
CA MET A 72 4.44 1.14 11.25
C MET A 72 5.32 1.80 10.19
N TRP A 73 6.13 2.79 10.58
CA TRP A 73 7.11 3.40 9.71
C TRP A 73 8.16 2.38 9.23
N GLY A 74 8.64 1.51 10.12
CA GLY A 74 9.52 0.40 9.77
C GLY A 74 8.90 -0.59 8.77
N VAL A 75 7.63 -0.97 8.96
CA VAL A 75 6.91 -1.86 8.04
C VAL A 75 6.82 -1.22 6.65
N LEU A 76 6.45 0.07 6.58
CA LEU A 76 6.36 0.80 5.32
C LEU A 76 7.72 0.95 4.64
N GLU A 77 8.79 1.21 5.38
CA GLU A 77 10.13 1.35 4.82
C GLU A 77 10.61 0.02 4.23
N LEU A 78 10.48 -1.08 4.98
CA LEU A 78 10.91 -2.40 4.55
C LEU A 78 10.01 -2.99 3.44
N GLY A 79 8.72 -2.64 3.43
CA GLY A 79 7.75 -3.04 2.41
C GLY A 79 7.86 -2.22 1.11
N ALA A 80 8.15 -0.93 1.19
CA ALA A 80 8.39 -0.10 0.00
C ALA A 80 9.61 -0.58 -0.79
N GLU A 81 10.64 -1.09 -0.10
CA GLU A 81 11.82 -1.68 -0.73
C GLU A 81 11.52 -2.94 -1.56
N THR A 82 10.45 -3.68 -1.25
CA THR A 82 10.09 -4.93 -1.93
C THR A 82 9.12 -4.72 -3.10
N GLY A 83 8.23 -3.73 -3.03
CA GLY A 83 7.16 -3.52 -4.03
C GLY A 83 7.34 -2.35 -5.00
N VAL A 84 8.07 -1.29 -4.62
CA VAL A 84 8.04 0.00 -5.34
C VAL A 84 9.44 0.37 -5.84
N GLN A 85 9.81 -0.14 -7.02
CA GLN A 85 11.09 0.18 -7.68
C GLN A 85 10.96 1.07 -8.92
N SER A 86 9.78 1.60 -9.22
CA SER A 86 9.65 2.56 -10.32
C SER A 86 10.00 3.97 -9.87
N ALA A 87 10.82 4.65 -10.66
CA ALA A 87 11.33 5.99 -10.39
C ALA A 87 10.22 7.06 -10.26
N ASP A 88 9.06 6.85 -10.90
CA ASP A 88 7.89 7.73 -10.82
C ASP A 88 7.19 7.72 -9.44
N LEU A 89 7.53 6.77 -8.56
CA LEU A 89 6.89 6.59 -7.26
C LEU A 89 7.74 7.07 -6.08
N GLN A 90 8.85 7.77 -6.33
CA GLN A 90 9.71 8.34 -5.28
C GLN A 90 8.94 9.32 -4.37
N TRP A 91 8.11 10.19 -4.96
CA TRP A 91 7.24 11.09 -4.21
C TRP A 91 6.24 10.31 -3.35
N MET A 92 5.69 9.21 -3.89
CA MET A 92 4.74 8.35 -3.19
C MET A 92 5.41 7.66 -2.00
N ARG A 93 6.69 7.25 -2.13
CA ARG A 93 7.50 6.73 -1.02
C ARG A 93 7.71 7.77 0.07
N ASN A 94 8.00 9.03 -0.31
CA ASN A 94 8.13 10.11 0.68
C ASN A 94 6.82 10.39 1.41
N VAL A 95 5.69 10.40 0.69
CA VAL A 95 4.35 10.54 1.29
C VAL A 95 4.07 9.39 2.25
N MET A 96 4.35 8.14 1.85
CA MET A 96 4.19 6.97 2.72
C MET A 96 5.04 7.04 3.99
N ARG A 97 6.24 7.64 3.96
CA ARG A 97 7.08 7.83 5.15
C ARG A 97 6.51 8.85 6.14
N VAL A 98 5.89 9.91 5.63
CA VAL A 98 5.31 10.97 6.47
C VAL A 98 3.92 10.60 6.99
N MET A 99 3.21 9.71 6.29
CA MET A 99 1.84 9.31 6.63
C MET A 99 1.67 8.83 8.09
N PRO A 100 2.50 7.93 8.66
CA PRO A 100 2.34 7.51 10.05
C PRO A 100 2.45 8.65 11.06
N LEU A 101 3.33 9.63 10.78
CA LEU A 101 3.52 10.80 11.63
C LEU A 101 2.33 11.78 11.52
N ALA A 102 1.79 11.94 10.31
CA ALA A 102 0.63 12.80 10.06
C ALA A 102 -0.66 12.26 10.69
N VAL A 103 -0.80 10.93 10.80
CA VAL A 103 -1.98 10.26 11.36
C VAL A 103 -1.93 10.23 12.90
N LEU A 104 -0.74 10.24 13.50
CA LEU A 104 -0.53 10.20 14.96
C LEU A 104 -1.40 11.18 15.77
N PRO A 105 -1.48 12.50 15.48
CA PRO A 105 -2.30 13.42 16.29
C PRO A 105 -3.80 13.12 16.21
N ILE A 106 -4.26 12.44 15.17
CA ILE A 106 -5.67 12.04 15.01
C ILE A 106 -5.95 10.77 15.83
N THR A 107 -5.00 9.83 15.84
CA THR A 107 -5.18 8.51 16.47
C THR A 107 -4.75 8.47 17.93
N VAL A 108 -4.00 9.45 18.43
CA VAL A 108 -3.46 9.46 19.80
C VAL A 108 -4.54 9.36 20.89
N HIS A 109 -5.76 9.80 20.59
CA HIS A 109 -6.91 9.72 21.50
C HIS A 109 -7.67 8.40 21.42
N PHE A 110 -7.24 7.47 20.57
CA PHE A 110 -7.91 6.18 20.44
C PHE A 110 -7.59 5.26 21.63
N PRO A 111 -8.48 4.30 21.93
CA PRO A 111 -8.24 3.29 22.95
C PRO A 111 -6.93 2.54 22.72
N SER A 112 -6.20 2.25 23.80
CA SER A 112 -4.93 1.52 23.76
C SER A 112 -5.07 0.13 23.13
N ALA A 113 -6.26 -0.49 23.20
CA ALA A 113 -6.60 -1.74 22.52
C ALA A 113 -6.29 -1.70 21.01
N VAL A 114 -6.59 -0.59 20.34
CA VAL A 114 -6.34 -0.42 18.90
C VAL A 114 -4.82 -0.39 18.62
N PHE A 115 -4.07 0.29 19.49
CA PHE A 115 -2.62 0.37 19.38
C PHE A 115 -1.93 -0.97 19.66
N VAL A 116 -2.42 -1.77 20.61
CA VAL A 116 -1.90 -3.14 20.83
C VAL A 116 -2.11 -4.03 19.60
N TYR A 117 -3.27 -3.92 18.96
CA TYR A 117 -3.55 -4.60 17.69
C TYR A 117 -2.59 -4.15 16.58
N TRP A 118 -2.41 -2.85 16.38
CA TRP A 118 -1.46 -2.34 15.39
C TRP A 118 -0.02 -2.73 15.70
N PHE A 119 0.40 -2.66 16.96
CA PHE A 119 1.74 -3.06 17.39
C PHE A 119 2.03 -4.51 17.04
N SER A 120 1.13 -5.43 17.43
CA SER A 120 1.29 -6.86 17.16
C SER A 120 1.28 -7.17 15.65
N SER A 121 0.40 -6.52 14.88
CA SER A 121 0.37 -6.65 13.42
C SER A 121 1.66 -6.15 12.76
N ASN A 122 2.19 -5.01 13.22
CA ASN A 122 3.46 -4.46 12.74
C ASN A 122 4.62 -5.39 13.07
N MET A 123 4.69 -5.90 14.31
CA MET A 123 5.72 -6.85 14.72
C MET A 123 5.70 -8.12 13.88
N PHE A 124 4.52 -8.69 13.65
CA PHE A 124 4.39 -9.86 12.77
C PHE A 124 4.89 -9.54 11.36
N SER A 125 4.52 -8.37 10.82
CA SER A 125 4.95 -7.94 9.48
C SER A 125 6.46 -7.75 9.39
N LEU A 126 7.08 -7.11 10.40
CA LEU A 126 8.54 -6.93 10.45
C LEU A 126 9.27 -8.27 10.55
N VAL A 127 8.81 -9.17 11.41
CA VAL A 127 9.37 -10.52 11.55
C VAL A 127 9.22 -11.30 10.25
N GLN A 128 8.04 -11.27 9.62
CA GLN A 128 7.81 -11.90 8.32
C GLN A 128 8.78 -11.38 7.26
N VAL A 129 8.94 -10.06 7.15
CA VAL A 129 9.88 -9.46 6.18
C VAL A 129 11.32 -9.84 6.51
N ALA A 130 11.73 -9.81 7.78
CA ALA A 130 13.06 -10.21 8.21
C ALA A 130 13.34 -11.68 7.84
N CYS A 131 12.42 -12.59 8.14
CA CYS A 131 12.51 -14.00 7.77
C CYS A 131 12.62 -14.19 6.25
N LEU A 132 11.81 -13.48 5.46
CA LEU A 132 11.84 -13.57 3.99
C LEU A 132 13.08 -12.94 3.36
N ARG A 133 13.86 -12.14 4.10
CA ARG A 133 15.16 -11.62 3.64
C ARG A 133 16.29 -12.62 3.83
N ILE A 134 16.13 -13.63 4.69
CA ILE A 134 17.15 -14.65 4.94
C ILE A 134 17.35 -15.50 3.66
N PRO A 135 18.59 -15.62 3.12
CA PRO A 135 18.85 -16.36 1.89
C PRO A 135 18.42 -17.83 1.96
N ALA A 136 18.63 -18.49 3.10
CA ALA A 136 18.21 -19.88 3.31
C ALA A 136 16.69 -20.06 3.16
N VAL A 137 15.90 -19.15 3.74
CA VAL A 137 14.42 -19.17 3.64
C VAL A 137 13.99 -18.92 2.20
N ARG A 138 14.64 -17.99 1.49
CA ARG A 138 14.33 -17.71 0.07
C ARG A 138 14.64 -18.90 -0.82
N THR A 139 15.76 -19.59 -0.60
CA THR A 139 16.12 -20.80 -1.34
C THR A 139 15.12 -21.92 -1.08
N ALA A 140 14.74 -22.14 0.19
CA ALA A 140 13.74 -23.13 0.57
C ALA A 140 12.36 -22.85 -0.08
N LEU A 141 11.94 -21.58 -0.12
CA LEU A 141 10.68 -21.14 -0.71
C LEU A 141 10.76 -20.89 -2.23
N LYS A 142 11.91 -21.17 -2.88
CA LYS A 142 12.17 -20.94 -4.31
C LYS A 142 11.88 -19.50 -4.77
N ILE A 143 12.12 -18.53 -3.89
CA ILE A 143 11.92 -17.10 -4.18
C ILE A 143 13.14 -16.60 -4.97
N PRO A 144 12.95 -16.06 -6.20
CA PRO A 144 14.07 -15.57 -7.00
C PRO A 144 14.80 -14.42 -6.30
N GLN A 145 16.11 -14.31 -6.53
CA GLN A 145 16.92 -13.22 -5.99
C GLN A 145 16.49 -11.88 -6.60
N ARG A 146 16.59 -10.81 -5.79
CA ARG A 146 16.23 -9.47 -6.23
C ARG A 146 17.30 -8.96 -7.19
N VAL A 147 16.94 -8.75 -8.47
CA VAL A 147 17.84 -8.14 -9.46
C VAL A 147 17.94 -6.64 -9.18
N VAL A 148 19.12 -6.19 -8.74
CA VAL A 148 19.42 -4.76 -8.56
C VAL A 148 19.74 -4.17 -9.93
N HIS A 149 18.94 -3.23 -10.38
CA HIS A 149 19.17 -2.54 -11.66
C HIS A 149 20.07 -1.32 -11.42
N ASP A 150 21.08 -1.15 -12.27
CA ASP A 150 22.01 -0.04 -12.20
C ASP A 150 21.29 1.28 -12.53
N SER A 151 21.19 2.17 -11.55
CA SER A 151 20.39 3.42 -11.67
C SER A 151 20.98 4.40 -12.68
N SER A 152 22.24 4.21 -13.07
CA SER A 152 22.95 5.03 -14.07
C SER A 152 22.44 4.86 -15.50
N LYS A 153 21.70 3.77 -15.80
CA LYS A 153 21.19 3.45 -17.13
C LYS A 153 19.72 3.85 -17.35
N LEU A 154 19.09 4.47 -16.36
CA LEU A 154 17.68 4.87 -16.43
C LEU A 154 17.55 6.27 -17.03
N PRO A 155 16.51 6.54 -17.86
CA PRO A 155 16.30 7.86 -18.44
C PRO A 155 16.15 8.94 -17.34
N PRO A 156 16.54 10.20 -17.63
CA PRO A 156 16.49 11.28 -16.65
C PRO A 156 15.10 11.43 -16.03
N ARG A 157 15.05 11.59 -14.72
CA ARG A 157 13.83 11.81 -13.93
C ARG A 157 13.08 13.04 -14.45
N GLU A 158 11.92 12.85 -15.10
CA GLU A 158 10.98 13.95 -15.35
C GLU A 158 10.25 14.29 -14.03
N ASN A 159 10.03 15.59 -13.76
CA ASN A 159 9.23 16.01 -12.62
C ASN A 159 7.82 15.40 -12.71
N PHE A 160 7.31 14.83 -11.61
CA PHE A 160 6.00 14.15 -11.53
C PHE A 160 4.85 14.95 -12.18
N LEU A 161 4.81 16.27 -11.98
CA LEU A 161 3.84 17.18 -12.60
C LEU A 161 3.88 17.16 -14.13
N LYS A 162 5.08 17.08 -14.73
CA LYS A 162 5.25 16.96 -16.18
C LYS A 162 4.81 15.57 -16.65
N SER A 163 5.19 14.50 -15.94
CA SER A 163 4.77 13.12 -16.25
C SER A 163 3.24 12.97 -16.19
N PHE A 164 2.60 13.55 -15.18
CA PHE A 164 1.14 13.54 -15.03
C PHE A 164 0.44 14.31 -16.16
N ARG A 165 0.89 15.55 -16.45
CA ARG A 165 0.32 16.36 -17.53
C ARG A 165 0.49 15.71 -18.91
N LYS A 166 1.63 15.06 -19.15
CA LYS A 166 1.93 14.29 -20.36
C LYS A 166 1.05 13.05 -20.46
N GLY A 167 0.85 12.34 -19.34
CA GLY A 167 -0.06 11.20 -19.25
C GLY A 167 -1.51 11.57 -19.61
N TRP A 168 -2.02 12.67 -19.05
CA TRP A 168 -3.36 13.18 -19.39
C TRP A 168 -3.48 13.54 -20.86
N LYS A 169 -2.52 14.31 -21.39
CA LYS A 169 -2.51 14.74 -22.78
C LYS A 169 -2.44 13.56 -23.75
N ASN A 170 -1.64 12.53 -23.43
CA ASN A 170 -1.54 11.31 -24.22
C ASN A 170 -2.83 10.46 -24.17
N ALA A 171 -3.48 10.38 -23.01
CA ALA A 171 -4.76 9.69 -22.87
C ALA A 171 -5.85 10.35 -23.73
N GLU A 172 -5.88 11.69 -23.73
CA GLU A 172 -6.83 12.45 -24.53
C GLU A 172 -6.57 12.31 -26.04
N ILE A 173 -5.31 12.37 -26.47
CA ILE A 173 -4.95 12.11 -27.88
C ILE A 173 -5.31 10.67 -28.29
N THR A 174 -5.09 9.69 -27.41
CA THR A 174 -5.43 8.28 -27.69
C THR A 174 -6.94 8.10 -27.82
N HIS A 175 -7.72 8.75 -26.95
CA HIS A 175 -9.19 8.75 -27.04
C HIS A 175 -9.68 9.36 -28.35
N GLN A 176 -9.11 10.50 -28.77
CA GLN A 176 -9.43 11.14 -30.04
C GLN A 176 -9.09 10.27 -31.25
N LEU A 177 -7.96 9.54 -31.21
CA LEU A 177 -7.59 8.59 -32.27
C LEU A 177 -8.58 7.42 -32.35
N GLN A 178 -8.98 6.85 -31.21
CA GLN A 178 -9.98 5.78 -31.15
C GLN A 178 -11.35 6.22 -31.68
N GLU A 179 -11.78 7.44 -31.37
CA GLU A 179 -13.01 7.99 -31.95
C GLU A 179 -12.91 8.15 -33.47
N ARG A 180 -11.76 8.63 -33.98
CA ARG A 180 -11.53 8.75 -35.43
C ARG A 180 -11.56 7.39 -36.13
N GLU A 181 -10.89 6.39 -35.56
CA GLU A 181 -10.93 5.01 -36.09
C GLU A 181 -12.35 4.45 -36.12
N ARG A 182 -13.13 4.63 -35.04
CA ARG A 182 -14.56 4.25 -35.01
C ARG A 182 -15.38 4.93 -36.10
N ARG A 183 -15.20 6.25 -36.29
CA ARG A 183 -15.92 6.99 -37.34
C ARG A 183 -15.55 6.49 -38.74
N MET A 184 -14.28 6.19 -38.98
CA MET A 184 -13.82 5.63 -40.25
C MET A 184 -14.38 4.22 -40.47
N GLN A 185 -14.37 3.35 -39.46
CA GLN A 185 -14.97 2.01 -39.55
C GLN A 185 -16.47 2.08 -39.86
N ASN A 186 -17.22 2.93 -39.16
CA ASN A 186 -18.65 3.14 -39.44
C ASN A 186 -18.89 3.65 -40.87
N HIS A 187 -18.04 4.57 -41.37
CA HIS A 187 -18.12 5.03 -42.76
C HIS A 187 -17.85 3.90 -43.77
N LEU A 188 -16.86 3.04 -43.49
CA LEU A 188 -16.53 1.90 -44.33
C LEU A 188 -17.65 0.84 -44.32
N GLU A 189 -18.27 0.57 -43.17
CA GLU A 189 -19.42 -0.34 -43.07
C GLU A 189 -20.65 0.18 -43.81
N LEU A 190 -20.95 1.49 -43.69
CA LEU A 190 -22.05 2.12 -44.44
C LEU A 190 -21.79 2.06 -45.95
N ALA A 191 -20.55 2.31 -46.39
CA ALA A 191 -20.15 2.16 -47.79
C ALA A 191 -20.22 0.71 -48.29
N ALA A 192 -19.95 -0.28 -47.42
CA ALA A 192 -20.05 -1.70 -47.75
C ALA A 192 -21.49 -2.23 -47.78
N ARG A 193 -22.40 -1.66 -46.99
CA ARG A 193 -23.84 -1.99 -46.98
C ARG A 193 -24.65 -1.24 -48.05
N GLY A 194 -24.09 -0.20 -48.64
CA GLY A 194 -24.67 0.52 -49.77
C GLY A 194 -24.43 -0.20 -51.09
N LYS A 195 -25.07 -1.35 -51.29
CA LYS A 195 -25.26 -2.01 -52.60
C LYS A 195 -26.53 -2.84 -52.59
#